data_AF-A0A3B0MJA3-F1
#
_entry.id   AF-A0A3B0MJA3-F1
#
_cell.length_a   1.000
_cell.length_b   1.000
_cell.length_c   1.000
_cell.angle_alpha   90.00
_cell.angle_beta   90.00
_cell.angle_gamma   90.00
#
_symmetry.space_group_name_H-M   'P 1'
#
loop_
_entity.id
_entity.type
_entity.pdbx_description
1 polymer ?
#
loop_
_entity_poly.entity_id
_entity_poly.type
_entity_poly.pdbx_seq_one_letter_code
_entity_poly.pdbx_strand_id
1 'polypeptide(L)'
;MTEHGGQYDPRFLPRLGATALALVLGATAVHAEDIAEYMDFFEPLPYLPPIPADNSMDKAKIELGQMLFFEPRISASGVISCATCHNPALGWTDRIDRAVGHGG
;
A
#
# COMPACT_ATOMS: atom_id res chain seq x y z
N MET A 1 -26.53 -7.65 -60.84
CA MET A 1 -27.42 -8.42 -59.95
C MET A 1 -26.82 -9.79 -59.72
N THR A 2 -26.42 -10.10 -58.48
CA THR A 2 -26.63 -11.40 -57.83
C THR A 2 -26.25 -11.24 -56.37
N GLU A 3 -27.24 -10.87 -55.57
CA GLU A 3 -27.27 -10.94 -54.11
C GLU A 3 -27.00 -12.36 -53.58
N HIS A 4 -25.89 -12.54 -52.85
CA HIS A 4 -25.65 -13.75 -52.05
C HIS A 4 -26.42 -13.64 -50.72
N GLY A 5 -27.64 -14.18 -50.70
CA GLY A 5 -28.48 -14.30 -49.52
C GLY A 5 -27.90 -15.31 -48.52
N GLY A 6 -27.22 -14.81 -47.48
CA GLY A 6 -26.84 -15.59 -46.31
C GLY A 6 -28.08 -16.03 -45.53
N GLN A 7 -28.36 -17.33 -45.56
CA GLN A 7 -29.45 -17.94 -44.80
C GLN A 7 -29.07 -17.97 -43.31
N TYR A 8 -29.77 -17.17 -42.52
CA TYR A 8 -29.68 -17.15 -41.07
C TYR A 8 -30.48 -18.33 -40.50
N ASP A 9 -29.81 -19.32 -39.91
CA ASP A 9 -30.46 -20.45 -39.23
C ASP A 9 -30.89 -20.04 -37.81
N PRO A 10 -32.20 -19.91 -37.54
CA PRO A 10 -32.73 -19.42 -36.25
C PRO A 10 -32.45 -20.38 -35.08
N ARG A 11 -31.96 -21.59 -35.32
CA ARG A 11 -31.61 -22.56 -34.27
C ARG A 11 -30.26 -22.28 -33.60
N PHE A 12 -29.42 -21.42 -34.18
CA PHE A 12 -28.13 -21.03 -33.59
C PHE A 12 -28.22 -19.89 -32.58
N LEU A 13 -29.29 -19.08 -32.62
CA LEU A 13 -29.46 -17.92 -31.75
C LEU A 13 -29.65 -18.22 -30.25
N PRO A 14 -30.40 -19.26 -29.81
CA PRO A 14 -30.64 -19.48 -28.38
C PRO A 14 -29.41 -20.04 -27.65
N ARG A 15 -28.48 -20.68 -28.35
CA ARG A 15 -27.27 -21.26 -27.73
C ARG A 15 -26.20 -20.21 -27.43
N LEU A 16 -26.05 -19.20 -28.29
CA LEU A 16 -25.13 -18.07 -28.06
C LEU A 16 -25.63 -17.14 -26.95
N GLY A 17 -26.94 -16.95 -26.82
CA GLY A 17 -27.53 -16.13 -25.75
C GLY A 17 -27.35 -16.74 -24.36
N ALA A 18 -27.50 -18.07 -24.24
CA ALA A 18 -27.40 -18.75 -22.95
C ALA A 18 -25.96 -18.81 -22.39
N THR A 19 -24.95 -19.01 -23.23
CA THR A 19 -23.54 -18.95 -22.81
C THR A 19 -23.07 -17.54 -22.50
N ALA A 20 -23.49 -16.54 -23.28
CA ALA A 20 -23.19 -15.13 -22.97
C ALA A 20 -23.81 -14.69 -21.64
N LEU A 21 -25.04 -15.10 -21.35
CA LEU A 21 -25.70 -14.82 -20.07
C LEU A 21 -25.01 -15.52 -18.89
N ALA A 22 -24.59 -16.78 -19.04
CA ALA A 22 -23.85 -17.50 -18.00
C ALA A 22 -22.48 -16.88 -17.69
N LEU A 23 -21.77 -16.37 -18.71
CA LEU A 23 -20.51 -15.63 -18.54
C LEU A 23 -20.71 -14.29 -17.82
N VAL A 24 -21.79 -13.56 -18.15
CA VAL A 24 -22.12 -12.30 -17.48
C VAL A 24 -22.53 -12.51 -16.02
N LEU A 25 -23.30 -13.57 -15.71
CA LEU A 25 -23.66 -13.88 -14.32
C LEU A 25 -22.45 -14.37 -13.49
N GLY A 26 -21.57 -15.19 -14.08
CA GLY A 26 -20.40 -15.73 -13.38
C GLY A 26 -19.33 -14.70 -13.01
N ALA A 27 -19.23 -13.58 -13.74
CA ALA A 27 -18.22 -12.54 -13.50
C ALA A 27 -18.44 -11.72 -12.21
N THR A 28 -19.63 -11.77 -11.61
CA THR A 28 -19.96 -10.99 -10.40
C THR A 28 -19.58 -11.66 -9.08
N ALA A 29 -19.18 -12.94 -9.09
CA ALA A 29 -18.90 -13.71 -7.88
C ALA A 29 -17.50 -13.49 -7.29
N VAL A 30 -16.63 -12.71 -7.94
CA VAL A 30 -15.33 -12.31 -7.37
C VAL A 30 -15.57 -11.14 -6.42
N HIS A 31 -16.28 -11.40 -5.32
CA HIS A 31 -16.36 -10.46 -4.22
C HIS A 31 -14.98 -10.34 -3.58
N ALA A 32 -14.55 -9.11 -3.35
CA ALA A 32 -13.39 -8.81 -2.52
C ALA A 32 -13.55 -9.57 -1.19
N GLU A 33 -12.60 -10.44 -0.91
CA GLU A 33 -12.50 -11.23 0.30
C GLU A 33 -12.67 -10.29 1.51
N ASP A 34 -13.58 -10.66 2.41
CA ASP A 34 -14.24 -9.79 3.39
C ASP A 34 -13.24 -9.13 4.35
N ILE A 35 -12.78 -7.93 3.98
CA ILE A 35 -12.05 -7.02 4.87
C ILE A 35 -12.83 -6.82 6.19
N ALA A 36 -14.16 -6.95 6.16
CA ALA A 36 -15.06 -6.86 7.31
C ALA A 36 -14.72 -7.83 8.45
N GLU A 37 -14.25 -9.05 8.15
CA GLU A 37 -13.83 -10.02 9.17
C GLU A 37 -12.64 -9.51 9.99
N TYR A 38 -11.76 -8.72 9.35
CA TYR A 38 -10.55 -8.23 9.98
C TYR A 38 -10.71 -6.87 10.67
N MET A 39 -11.81 -6.15 10.45
CA MET A 39 -11.99 -4.80 10.98
C MET A 39 -12.02 -4.76 12.51
N ASP A 40 -12.51 -5.81 13.15
CA ASP A 40 -12.53 -5.90 14.63
C ASP A 40 -11.13 -6.01 15.25
N PHE A 41 -10.08 -6.29 14.46
CA PHE A 41 -8.69 -6.32 14.92
C PHE A 41 -7.96 -4.98 14.81
N PHE A 42 -8.56 -3.99 14.15
CA PHE A 42 -7.90 -2.71 13.88
C PHE A 42 -8.63 -1.56 14.55
N GLU A 43 -7.84 -0.66 15.12
CA GLU A 43 -8.31 0.63 15.62
C GLU A 43 -7.66 1.75 14.81
N PRO A 44 -8.34 2.90 14.65
CA PRO A 44 -7.72 4.07 14.04
C PRO A 44 -6.54 4.52 14.90
N LEU A 45 -5.47 4.96 14.24
CA LEU A 45 -4.34 5.54 14.95
C LEU A 45 -4.80 6.77 15.75
N PRO A 46 -4.36 6.91 17.01
CA PRO A 46 -4.68 8.09 17.80
C PRO A 46 -4.06 9.34 17.18
N TYR A 47 -4.66 10.51 17.44
CA TYR A 47 -4.12 11.78 16.95
C TYR A 47 -2.70 12.06 17.45
N LEU A 48 -2.38 11.64 18.69
CA LEU A 48 -1.03 11.69 19.25
C LEU A 48 -0.59 10.29 19.68
N PRO A 49 0.72 9.97 19.55
CA PRO A 49 1.26 8.74 20.13
C PRO A 49 1.16 8.78 21.67
N PRO A 50 1.23 7.63 22.35
CA PRO A 50 1.39 7.58 23.80
C PRO A 50 2.62 8.40 24.23
N ILE A 51 2.41 9.41 25.07
CA ILE A 51 3.49 10.29 25.54
C ILE A 51 4.02 9.74 26.86
N PRO A 52 5.30 9.37 26.96
CA PRO A 52 5.91 8.95 28.22
C PRO A 52 5.83 10.04 29.28
N ALA A 53 5.54 9.65 30.54
CA ALA A 53 5.39 10.60 31.64
C ALA A 53 6.67 11.39 31.95
N ASP A 54 7.83 10.81 31.64
CA ASP A 54 9.16 11.38 31.83
C ASP A 54 9.72 12.08 30.58
N ASN A 55 8.98 12.07 29.46
CA ASN A 55 9.40 12.73 28.21
C ASN A 55 8.21 13.38 27.48
N SER A 56 7.89 14.61 27.89
CA SER A 56 6.87 15.42 27.25
C SER A 56 7.24 15.85 25.82
N MET A 57 6.23 15.98 24.97
CA MET A 57 6.31 16.47 23.59
C MET A 57 6.46 18.01 23.53
N ASP A 58 7.54 18.53 24.09
CA ASP A 58 7.83 19.97 24.07
C ASP A 58 8.29 20.41 22.68
N LYS A 59 7.79 21.55 22.18
CA LYS A 59 8.13 22.05 20.83
C LYS A 59 9.65 22.13 20.58
N ALA A 60 10.40 22.62 21.55
CA ALA A 60 11.86 22.72 21.46
C ALA A 60 12.55 21.35 21.38
N LYS A 61 12.03 20.33 22.10
CA LYS A 61 12.55 18.96 22.02
C LYS A 61 12.23 18.32 20.68
N ILE A 62 11.03 18.55 20.15
CA ILE A 62 10.61 18.05 18.84
C ILE A 62 11.52 18.64 17.75
N GLU A 63 11.73 19.95 17.77
CA GLU A 63 12.59 20.64 16.80
C GLU A 63 14.04 20.15 16.89
N LEU A 64 14.60 20.06 18.10
CA LEU A 64 15.94 19.50 18.31
C LEU A 64 16.03 18.04 17.83
N GLY A 65 15.05 17.20 18.17
CA GLY A 65 15.00 15.80 17.76
C GLY A 65 14.94 15.66 16.24
N GLN A 66 14.17 16.51 15.56
CA GLN A 66 14.14 16.58 14.10
C GLN A 66 15.52 16.94 13.55
N MET A 67 16.19 17.97 14.08
CA MET A 67 17.53 18.32 13.63
C MET A 67 18.51 17.16 13.79
N LEU A 68 18.50 16.49 14.95
CA LEU A 68 19.37 15.35 15.24
C LEU A 68 19.10 14.15 14.33
N PHE A 69 17.84 13.88 13.98
CA PHE A 69 17.46 12.76 13.10
C PHE A 69 18.14 12.85 11.71
N PHE A 70 18.37 14.07 11.23
CA PHE A 70 19.02 14.36 9.95
C PHE A 70 20.49 14.76 10.09
N GLU A 71 21.07 14.74 11.29
CA GLU A 71 22.44 15.19 11.54
C GLU A 71 23.43 14.03 11.41
N PRO A 72 24.28 13.97 10.37
CA PRO A 72 25.22 12.87 10.21
C PRO A 72 26.39 12.90 11.20
N ARG A 73 26.71 14.07 11.78
CA ARG A 73 27.82 14.23 12.75
C ARG A 73 27.62 13.46 14.06
N ILE A 74 26.43 12.95 14.32
CA ILE A 74 26.17 12.09 15.49
C ILE A 74 26.77 10.68 15.34
N SER A 75 27.03 10.24 14.10
CA SER A 75 27.68 8.95 13.83
C SER A 75 29.19 9.03 13.99
N ALA A 76 29.83 7.90 14.33
CA ALA A 76 31.29 7.82 14.46
C ALA A 76 32.04 8.20 13.17
N SER A 77 31.48 7.92 11.98
CA SER A 77 32.06 8.35 10.70
C SER A 77 31.69 9.76 10.27
N GLY A 78 30.70 10.39 10.91
CA GLY A 78 30.19 11.71 10.52
C GLY A 78 29.46 11.76 9.17
N VAL A 79 29.11 10.60 8.58
CA VAL A 79 28.45 10.52 7.25
C VAL A 79 27.10 9.79 7.29
N ILE A 80 26.70 9.23 8.44
CA ILE A 80 25.43 8.49 8.61
C ILE A 80 24.55 9.22 9.61
N SER A 81 23.28 9.43 9.27
CA SER A 81 22.24 9.93 10.17
C SER A 81 21.15 8.88 10.35
N CYS A 82 20.18 9.10 11.23
CA CYS A 82 19.00 8.24 11.32
C CYS A 82 18.24 8.20 9.99
N ALA A 83 18.14 9.35 9.32
CA ALA A 83 17.48 9.51 8.02
C ALA A 83 18.18 8.77 6.87
N THR A 84 19.44 8.35 7.04
CA THR A 84 20.14 7.53 6.04
C THR A 84 19.42 6.20 5.81
N CYS A 85 18.94 5.56 6.89
CA CYS A 85 18.22 4.29 6.82
C CYS A 85 16.69 4.46 6.98
N HIS A 86 16.24 5.53 7.64
CA HIS A 86 14.83 5.85 7.85
C HIS A 86 14.39 7.04 7.00
N ASN A 87 14.46 6.92 5.68
CA ASN A 87 14.20 8.01 4.75
C ASN A 87 12.69 8.31 4.61
N PRO A 88 12.20 9.52 4.93
CA PRO A 88 10.79 9.87 4.81
C PRO A 88 10.23 9.71 3.39
N ALA A 89 11.04 9.98 2.36
CA ALA A 89 10.63 9.86 0.96
C ALA A 89 10.40 8.40 0.52
N LEU A 90 10.92 7.45 1.30
CA LEU A 90 10.80 6.01 1.04
C LEU A 90 9.90 5.30 2.06
N GLY A 91 9.09 6.05 2.81
CA GLY A 91 8.22 5.49 3.84
C GLY A 91 8.97 5.09 5.10
N TRP A 92 9.99 5.87 5.48
CA TRP A 92 10.82 5.67 6.68
C TRP A 92 11.70 4.40 6.64
N THR A 93 12.11 4.00 5.44
CA THR A 93 13.02 2.88 5.17
C THR A 93 14.08 3.27 4.13
N ASP A 94 15.08 2.43 3.91
CA ASP A 94 16.11 2.57 2.85
C ASP A 94 15.88 1.62 1.66
N ARG A 95 14.86 0.75 1.75
CA ARG A 95 14.44 -0.21 0.72
C ARG A 95 15.53 -1.19 0.27
N ILE A 96 16.42 -1.57 1.19
CA ILE A 96 17.37 -2.65 1.00
C ILE A 96 17.15 -3.74 2.04
N ASP A 97 17.62 -4.96 1.77
CA ASP A 97 17.40 -6.11 2.66
C ASP A 97 18.00 -5.91 4.06
N ARG A 98 19.14 -5.20 4.14
CA ARG A 98 19.81 -4.86 5.39
C ARG A 98 20.52 -3.52 5.26
N ALA A 99 20.25 -2.64 6.22
CA ALA A 99 20.94 -1.36 6.35
C ALA A 99 22.46 -1.52 6.47
N VAL A 100 23.22 -0.66 5.80
CA VAL A 100 24.68 -0.58 5.88
C VAL A 100 25.08 0.47 6.90
N GLY A 101 25.80 0.04 7.94
CA GLY A 101 26.17 0.89 9.06
C GLY A 101 27.58 1.48 8.94
N HIS A 102 28.02 2.11 10.02
CA HIS A 102 29.43 2.46 10.16
C HIS A 102 30.29 1.18 10.14
N GLY A 103 31.19 1.05 9.16
CA GLY A 103 32.06 -0.12 9.03
C GLY A 103 31.51 -1.28 8.18
N GLY A 104 30.32 -1.12 7.59
CA GLY A 104 29.66 -2.16 6.79
C GLY A 104 28.52 -2.83 7.53
#